data_AF-A0A9D9QLB1-F1
#
_entry.id   AF-A0A9D9QLB1-F1
#
_cell.length_a   1.000
_cell.length_b   1.000
_cell.length_c   1.000
_cell.angle_alpha   90.00
_cell.angle_beta   90.00
_cell.angle_gamma   90.00
#
_symmetry.space_group_name_H-M   'P 1'
#
loop_
_entity.id
_entity.type
_entity.pdbx_description
1 polymer ?
#
loop_
_entity_poly.entity_id
_entity_poly.type
_entity_poly.pdbx_seq_one_letter_code
_entity_poly.pdbx_strand_id
1 'polypeptide(L)'
;MKKKKHMFRLFGHGGAIDIWSMPHLFFGVVAAIFAIVVGLDFLPTFVIILMVAIFWEWFERRYLGVRENRLNQSADCALPLIAFSLAYPLFETVPFAHGSRPAILVAAVLLFFLLNYISWEARLNGEREFLG
;
A
#
# COMPACT_ATOMS: atom_id res chain seq x y z
N MET A 1 -2.08 -21.60 34.75
CA MET A 1 -2.05 -20.49 33.77
C MET A 1 -1.81 -21.05 32.36
N LYS A 2 -2.84 -21.10 31.50
CA LYS A 2 -2.65 -21.47 30.08
C LYS A 2 -2.03 -20.26 29.37
N LYS A 3 -0.78 -20.38 28.88
CA LYS A 3 -0.18 -19.42 27.94
C LYS A 3 -1.09 -19.34 26.71
N LYS A 4 -1.79 -18.22 26.50
CA LYS A 4 -2.44 -17.94 25.22
C LYS A 4 -1.35 -17.95 24.16
N LYS A 5 -1.29 -19.00 23.33
CA LYS A 5 -0.50 -18.96 22.09
C LYS A 5 -1.11 -17.83 21.27
N HIS A 6 -0.37 -16.74 21.08
CA HIS A 6 -0.72 -15.75 20.06
C HIS A 6 -0.67 -16.49 18.72
N MET A 7 -1.84 -16.91 18.26
CA MET A 7 -1.99 -17.56 16.96
C MET A 7 -1.74 -16.46 15.93
N PHE A 8 -0.60 -16.53 15.25
CA PHE A 8 -0.25 -15.62 14.17
C PHE A 8 -1.35 -15.68 13.11
N ARG A 9 -1.97 -14.53 12.82
CA ARG A 9 -3.01 -14.42 11.80
C ARG A 9 -2.49 -13.51 10.69
N LEU A 10 -2.21 -14.11 9.53
CA LEU A 10 -1.66 -13.38 8.39
C LEU A 10 -2.72 -12.50 7.73
N PHE A 11 -3.95 -13.01 7.58
CA PHE A 11 -5.03 -12.34 6.86
C PHE A 11 -6.29 -12.09 7.70
N GLY A 12 -6.99 -11.00 7.38
CA GLY A 12 -8.28 -10.61 7.94
C GLY A 12 -8.15 -9.67 9.14
N HIS A 13 -9.28 -9.18 9.66
CA HIS A 13 -9.32 -8.20 10.75
C HIS A 13 -8.40 -8.56 11.93
N GLY A 14 -7.58 -7.59 12.36
CA GLY A 14 -6.55 -7.75 13.40
C GLY A 14 -5.34 -8.57 12.98
N GLY A 15 -5.22 -8.95 11.70
CA GLY A 15 -4.13 -9.72 11.13
C GLY A 15 -2.90 -8.86 10.80
N ALA A 16 -1.94 -9.44 10.08
CA ALA A 16 -0.83 -8.67 9.52
C ALA A 16 -1.23 -7.95 8.23
N ILE A 17 -2.11 -8.55 7.42
CA ILE A 17 -2.66 -7.97 6.19
C ILE A 17 -4.18 -8.00 6.32
N ASP A 18 -4.81 -6.84 6.29
CA ASP A 18 -6.25 -6.70 6.29
C ASP A 18 -6.70 -5.84 5.10
N ILE A 19 -7.94 -5.35 5.13
CA ILE A 19 -8.47 -4.52 4.06
C ILE A 19 -7.91 -3.09 4.11
N TRP A 20 -7.43 -2.64 5.28
CA TRP A 20 -6.73 -1.37 5.44
C TRP A 20 -5.36 -1.38 4.74
N SER A 21 -4.76 -2.56 4.60
CA SER A 21 -3.50 -2.76 3.85
C SER A 21 -3.62 -2.56 2.33
N MET A 22 -4.84 -2.52 1.75
CA MET A 22 -5.03 -2.46 0.28
C MET A 22 -4.55 -1.15 -0.36
N PRO A 23 -4.85 0.05 0.18
CA PRO A 23 -4.22 1.29 -0.24
C PRO A 23 -2.70 1.23 -0.33
N HIS A 24 -2.02 0.62 0.65
CA HIS A 24 -0.55 0.52 0.68
C HIS A 24 -0.02 -0.37 -0.46
N LEU A 25 -0.68 -1.50 -0.72
CA LEU A 25 -0.37 -2.35 -1.86
C LEU A 25 -0.54 -1.57 -3.18
N PHE A 26 -1.67 -0.91 -3.37
CA PHE A 26 -1.97 -0.15 -4.60
C PHE A 26 -1.03 1.04 -4.81
N PHE A 27 -0.60 1.69 -3.72
CA PHE A 27 0.39 2.77 -3.79
C PHE A 27 1.68 2.31 -4.49
N GLY A 28 2.19 1.12 -4.16
CA GLY A 28 3.37 0.55 -4.81
C GLY A 28 3.19 0.34 -6.33
N VAL A 29 2.00 -0.11 -6.75
CA VAL A 29 1.66 -0.28 -8.18
C VAL A 29 1.62 1.07 -8.89
N VAL A 30 0.93 2.06 -8.31
CA VAL A 30 0.86 3.42 -8.88
C VAL A 30 2.25 4.04 -8.99
N ALA A 31 3.08 3.89 -7.95
CA ALA A 31 4.44 4.41 -7.93
C ALA A 31 5.32 3.76 -9.01
N ALA A 32 5.15 2.46 -9.28
CA ALA A 32 5.85 1.77 -10.36
C ALA A 32 5.46 2.34 -11.73
N ILE A 33 4.16 2.47 -12.00
CA ILE A 33 3.69 3.03 -13.27
C ILE A 33 4.17 4.48 -13.44
N PHE A 34 4.09 5.27 -12.37
CA PHE A 34 4.57 6.65 -12.34
C PHE A 34 6.05 6.71 -12.71
N ALA A 35 6.90 5.93 -12.02
CA ALA A 35 8.33 5.87 -12.26
C ALA A 35 8.65 5.58 -13.74
N ILE A 36 7.97 4.59 -14.33
CA ILE A 36 8.17 4.24 -15.75
C ILE A 36 7.69 5.35 -16.69
N VAL A 37 6.59 6.04 -16.38
CA VAL A 37 6.06 7.14 -17.20
C VAL A 37 6.99 8.36 -17.17
N VAL A 38 7.55 8.69 -16.01
CA VAL A 38 8.42 9.87 -15.84
C VAL A 38 9.91 9.56 -16.01
N GLY A 39 10.26 8.30 -16.26
CA GLY A 39 11.64 7.87 -16.50
C GLY A 39 12.54 7.88 -15.26
N LEU A 40 11.99 7.51 -14.10
CA LEU A 40 12.76 7.38 -12.86
C LEU A 40 13.34 5.98 -12.70
N ASP A 41 14.57 5.92 -12.21
CA ASP A 41 15.26 4.67 -11.93
C ASP A 41 14.63 3.91 -10.75
N PHE A 42 14.78 2.58 -10.77
CA PHE A 42 14.26 1.68 -9.76
C PHE A 42 14.73 2.03 -8.34
N LEU A 43 16.05 2.09 -8.12
CA LEU A 43 16.63 2.20 -6.78
C LEU A 43 16.28 3.53 -6.08
N PRO A 44 16.44 4.71 -6.71
CA PRO A 44 16.00 5.97 -6.10
C PRO A 44 14.51 5.96 -5.78
N THR A 45 13.68 5.44 -6.68
CA THR A 45 12.22 5.39 -6.47
C THR A 45 11.84 4.44 -5.33
N PHE A 46 12.49 3.28 -5.24
CA PHE A 46 12.32 2.34 -4.12
C PHE A 46 12.61 3.00 -2.77
N VAL A 47 13.71 3.75 -2.68
CA VAL A 47 14.09 4.48 -1.45
C VAL A 47 13.06 5.56 -1.11
N ILE A 48 12.54 6.28 -2.10
CA ILE A 48 11.47 7.27 -1.90
C ILE A 48 10.20 6.61 -1.37
N ILE A 49 9.77 5.49 -1.97
CA ILE A 49 8.58 4.74 -1.52
C ILE A 49 8.76 4.27 -0.07
N LEU A 50 9.94 3.77 0.30
CA LEU A 50 10.24 3.37 1.67
C LEU A 50 10.10 4.54 2.65
N MET A 51 10.66 5.71 2.30
CA MET A 51 10.55 6.92 3.14
C MET A 51 9.09 7.37 3.27
N VAL A 52 8.32 7.36 2.18
CA VAL A 52 6.90 7.72 2.17
C VAL A 52 6.09 6.74 3.01
N ALA A 53 6.32 5.43 2.88
CA ALA A 53 5.59 4.42 3.64
C ALA A 53 5.85 4.54 5.15
N ILE A 54 7.11 4.70 5.56
CA ILE A 54 7.47 4.91 6.97
C ILE A 54 6.86 6.22 7.50
N PHE A 55 6.93 7.29 6.70
CA PHE A 55 6.36 8.59 7.08
C PHE A 55 4.84 8.50 7.23
N TRP A 56 4.16 7.82 6.32
CA TRP A 56 2.70 7.65 6.35
C TRP A 56 2.27 6.86 7.59
N GLU A 57 2.89 5.72 7.86
CA GLU A 57 2.64 4.94 9.09
C GLU A 57 2.90 5.74 10.37
N TRP A 58 3.95 6.56 10.37
CA TRP A 58 4.21 7.46 11.49
C TRP A 58 3.09 8.51 11.63
N PHE A 59 2.66 9.09 10.52
CA PHE A 59 1.62 10.12 10.47
C PHE A 59 0.27 9.59 10.95
N GLU A 60 -0.18 8.43 10.45
CA GLU A 60 -1.44 7.80 10.83
C GLU A 60 -1.51 7.55 12.34
N ARG A 61 -0.46 6.98 12.92
CA ARG A 61 -0.39 6.73 14.37
C ARG A 61 -0.33 8.01 15.18
N ARG A 62 0.44 9.00 14.73
CA ARG A 62 0.72 10.21 15.52
C ARG A 62 -0.41 11.22 15.48
N TYR A 63 -1.11 11.33 14.35
CA TYR A 63 -2.08 12.39 14.09
C TYR A 63 -3.48 11.88 13.82
N LEU A 64 -3.65 10.70 13.21
CA LEU A 64 -4.97 10.15 12.89
C LEU A 64 -5.48 9.16 13.95
N GLY A 65 -4.63 8.78 14.91
CA GLY A 65 -5.00 7.90 16.01
C GLY A 65 -5.23 6.45 15.61
N VAL A 66 -4.77 6.06 14.41
CA VAL A 66 -4.79 4.68 13.91
C VAL A 66 -3.90 3.82 14.82
N ARG A 67 -4.48 2.78 15.42
CA ARG A 67 -3.82 1.92 16.40
C ARG A 67 -3.85 0.46 15.95
N GLU A 68 -2.89 0.11 15.11
CA GLU A 68 -2.72 -1.26 14.66
C GLU A 68 -1.63 -2.01 15.42
N ASN A 69 -1.64 -3.33 15.26
CA ASN A 69 -0.59 -4.17 15.79
C ASN A 69 0.73 -3.92 15.01
N ARG A 70 1.88 -4.24 15.63
CA ARG A 70 3.20 -3.99 15.02
C ARG A 70 3.44 -4.76 13.72
N LEU A 71 2.79 -5.91 13.54
CA LEU A 71 2.95 -6.73 12.33
C LEU A 71 2.24 -6.09 11.14
N ASN A 72 1.05 -5.53 11.37
CA ASN A 72 0.29 -4.79 10.37
C ASN A 72 1.02 -3.54 9.93
N GLN A 73 1.48 -2.70 10.86
CA GLN A 73 2.35 -1.55 10.54
C GLN A 73 3.59 -1.92 9.71
N SER A 74 4.20 -3.07 10.01
CA SER A 74 5.34 -3.57 9.25
C SER A 74 4.94 -4.04 7.86
N ALA A 75 3.79 -4.69 7.73
CA ALA A 75 3.22 -5.10 6.46
C ALA A 75 2.84 -3.89 5.60
N ASP A 76 2.23 -2.86 6.17
CA ASP A 76 1.82 -1.65 5.46
C ASP A 76 3.00 -0.80 4.97
N CYS A 77 4.17 -0.92 5.64
CA CYS A 77 5.44 -0.46 5.10
C CYS A 77 6.00 -1.36 3.97
N ALA A 78 5.86 -2.68 4.10
CA ALA A 78 6.47 -3.66 3.19
C ALA A 78 5.69 -3.85 1.88
N LEU A 79 4.36 -3.85 1.95
CA LEU A 79 3.44 -4.04 0.81
C LEU A 79 3.69 -3.08 -0.35
N PRO A 80 3.85 -1.76 -0.17
CA PRO A 80 4.13 -0.86 -1.28
C PRO A 80 5.48 -1.18 -1.94
N LEU A 81 6.47 -1.60 -1.15
CA LEU A 81 7.80 -1.97 -1.66
C LEU A 81 7.75 -3.27 -2.48
N ILE A 82 7.01 -4.27 -1.98
CA ILE A 82 6.80 -5.54 -2.68
C ILE A 82 6.04 -5.30 -3.98
N ALA A 83 4.93 -4.55 -3.92
CA ALA A 83 4.13 -4.23 -5.09
C ALA A 83 4.95 -3.46 -6.14
N PHE A 84 5.71 -2.44 -5.73
CA PHE A 84 6.61 -1.71 -6.61
C PHE A 84 7.66 -2.62 -7.25
N SER A 85 8.32 -3.47 -6.45
CA SER A 85 9.39 -4.36 -6.90
C SER A 85 8.93 -5.35 -7.96
N LEU A 86 7.67 -5.80 -7.87
CA LEU A 86 7.06 -6.69 -8.85
C LEU A 86 6.52 -5.93 -10.07
N ALA A 87 5.88 -4.78 -9.85
CA ALA A 87 5.20 -4.03 -10.90
C ALA A 87 6.18 -3.28 -11.81
N TYR A 88 7.26 -2.71 -11.28
CA TYR A 88 8.22 -1.92 -12.05
C TYR A 88 8.81 -2.68 -13.24
N PRO A 89 9.47 -3.85 -13.08
CA PRO A 89 10.04 -4.58 -14.21
C PRO A 89 8.98 -5.08 -15.18
N LEU A 90 7.75 -5.37 -14.69
CA LEU A 90 6.63 -5.75 -15.54
C LEU A 90 6.23 -4.59 -16.47
N PHE A 91 6.08 -3.38 -15.94
CA PHE A 91 5.73 -2.21 -16.74
C PHE A 91 6.86 -1.72 -17.64
N GLU A 92 8.11 -1.93 -17.24
CA GLU A 92 9.29 -1.62 -18.03
C GLU A 92 9.35 -2.48 -19.31
N THR A 93 9.11 -3.79 -19.17
CA THR A 93 9.35 -4.79 -20.23
C THR A 93 8.16 -5.06 -21.14
N VAL A 94 6.92 -4.75 -20.72
CA VAL A 94 5.71 -5.06 -21.51
C VAL A 94 5.54 -4.07 -22.69
N PRO A 95 5.69 -4.50 -23.96
CA PRO A 95 5.73 -3.59 -25.11
C PRO A 95 4.38 -2.95 -25.45
N PHE A 96 3.28 -3.68 -25.19
CA PHE A 96 1.91 -3.23 -25.47
C PHE A 96 1.54 -1.94 -24.71
N ALA A 97 2.24 -1.64 -23.61
CA ALA A 97 1.93 -0.50 -22.76
C ALA A 97 2.56 0.82 -23.21
N HIS A 98 3.60 0.85 -24.06
CA HIS A 98 4.42 2.06 -24.26
C HIS A 98 3.64 3.32 -24.66
N GLY A 99 2.70 3.22 -25.62
CA GLY A 99 1.86 4.35 -26.01
C GLY A 99 0.74 4.68 -25.01
N SER A 100 0.37 3.72 -24.18
CA SER A 100 -0.78 3.79 -23.26
C SER A 100 -0.36 4.04 -21.80
N ARG A 101 0.94 4.08 -21.47
CA ARG A 101 1.43 4.20 -20.09
C ARG A 101 0.84 5.41 -19.35
N PRO A 102 0.72 6.62 -19.95
CA PRO A 102 0.09 7.75 -19.27
C PRO A 102 -1.40 7.51 -18.96
N ALA A 103 -2.14 6.89 -19.89
CA ALA A 103 -3.56 6.57 -19.67
C ALA A 103 -3.73 5.52 -18.56
N ILE A 104 -2.85 4.51 -18.53
CA ILE A 104 -2.83 3.50 -17.45
C ILE A 104 -2.49 4.17 -16.11
N LEU A 105 -1.55 5.11 -16.07
CA LEU A 105 -1.23 5.88 -14.87
C LEU A 105 -2.45 6.66 -14.37
N VAL A 106 -3.15 7.38 -15.25
CA VAL A 106 -4.37 8.11 -14.87
C VAL A 106 -5.41 7.15 -14.29
N ALA A 107 -5.67 6.02 -14.95
CA ALA A 107 -6.62 5.03 -14.45
C ALA A 107 -6.20 4.45 -13.09
N ALA A 108 -4.91 4.14 -12.91
CA ALA A 108 -4.37 3.62 -11.66
C ALA A 108 -4.45 4.64 -10.52
N VAL A 109 -4.17 5.91 -10.79
CA VAL A 109 -4.29 7.01 -9.82
C VAL A 109 -5.75 7.21 -9.40
N LEU A 110 -6.68 7.23 -10.35
CA LEU A 110 -8.12 7.34 -10.05
C LEU A 110 -8.60 6.16 -9.20
N LEU A 111 -8.20 4.95 -9.55
CA LEU A 111 -8.54 3.75 -8.77
C LEU A 111 -7.93 3.80 -7.36
N PHE A 112 -6.68 4.22 -7.24
CA PHE A 112 -6.02 4.39 -5.94
C PHE A 112 -6.76 5.39 -5.04
N PHE A 113 -7.14 6.56 -5.57
CA PHE A 113 -7.90 7.53 -4.79
C PHE A 113 -9.30 7.04 -4.44
N LEU A 114 -9.97 6.31 -5.33
CA LEU A 114 -11.26 5.70 -5.05
C LEU A 114 -11.16 4.66 -3.92
N LEU A 115 -10.16 3.77 -3.97
CA LEU A 115 -9.93 2.78 -2.93
C LEU A 115 -9.59 3.44 -1.59
N ASN A 116 -8.73 4.47 -1.58
CA ASN A 116 -8.44 5.24 -0.38
C ASN A 116 -9.71 5.88 0.20
N TYR A 117 -10.51 6.52 -0.64
CA TYR A 117 -11.76 7.14 -0.20
C TYR A 117 -12.68 6.11 0.46
N ILE A 118 -12.90 4.96 -0.18
CA ILE A 118 -13.75 3.90 0.36
C ILE A 118 -13.18 3.37 1.69
N SER A 119 -11.87 3.12 1.76
CA SER A 119 -11.23 2.64 3.00
C SER A 119 -11.38 3.64 4.14
N TRP A 120 -11.14 4.93 3.89
CA TRP A 120 -11.30 5.98 4.90
C TRP A 120 -12.76 6.16 5.32
N GLU A 121 -13.69 6.15 4.38
CA GLU A 121 -15.13 6.26 4.65
C GLU A 121 -15.61 5.11 5.55
N ALA A 122 -15.27 3.87 5.20
CA ALA A 122 -15.60 2.69 5.98
C ALA A 122 -15.00 2.75 7.40
N ARG A 123 -13.74 3.20 7.53
CA ARG A 123 -13.09 3.38 8.83
C ARG A 123 -13.78 4.44 9.68
N LEU A 124 -14.10 5.60 9.10
CA LEU A 124 -14.76 6.70 9.80
C LEU A 124 -16.19 6.34 10.22
N ASN A 125 -16.86 5.45 9.48
CA ASN A 125 -18.16 4.87 9.84
C ASN A 125 -18.07 3.72 10.86
N GLY A 126 -16.87 3.33 11.28
CA GLY A 126 -16.67 2.29 12.30
C GLY A 126 -16.85 0.87 11.78
N GLU A 127 -16.69 0.62 10.48
CA GLU A 127 -16.71 -0.73 9.94
C GLU A 127 -15.57 -1.57 10.51
N ARG A 128 -15.93 -2.67 11.18
CA ARG A 128 -14.98 -3.46 11.98
C ARG A 128 -13.75 -3.90 11.19
N GLU A 129 -13.91 -4.24 9.92
CA GLU A 129 -12.84 -4.73 9.07
C GLU A 129 -11.73 -3.68 8.81
N PHE A 130 -12.04 -2.40 8.95
CA PHE A 130 -11.15 -1.27 8.66
C PHE A 130 -10.56 -0.60 9.92
N LEU A 131 -10.83 -1.17 11.11
CA LEU A 131 -10.39 -0.58 12.38
C LEU A 131 -8.98 -1.03 12.82
N GLY A 132 -8.38 -2.00 12.14
CA GLY A 132 -7.12 -2.64 12.54
C GLY A 132 -7.36 -3.72 13.58
#